data_AF-A0A8T9Q6G0-F1
#
_entry.id   AF-A0A8T9Q6G0-F1
#
_cell.length_a   1.000
_cell.length_b   1.000
_cell.length_c   1.000
_cell.angle_alpha   90.00
_cell.angle_beta   90.00
_cell.angle_gamma   90.00
#
_symmetry.space_group_name_H-M   'P 1'
#
loop_
_entity.id
_entity.type
_entity.pdbx_description
1 polymer ?
#
loop_
_entity_poly.entity_id
_entity_poly.type
_entity_poly.pdbx_seq_one_letter_code
_entity_poly.pdbx_strand_id
1 'polypeptide(L)'
;MGEAGRKKVQELAADIKRVGRGRKYDCVLGVSGGRDSSFTLWYCVTQLGLRPLAVHFNDGFGNPVAGENMLKACRKLGVEMRTITSDWRESKDLKIAFLKASTPIWRKAPTWGLPPPSTA
;
A
#
# COMPACT_ATOMS: atom_id res chain seq x y z
N MET A 1 -5.15 -17.09 11.53
CA MET A 1 -5.67 -17.33 10.15
C MET A 1 -6.01 -18.81 10.04
N GLY A 2 -7.27 -19.15 9.76
CA GLY A 2 -7.68 -20.55 9.60
C GLY A 2 -7.12 -21.20 8.32
N GLU A 3 -7.17 -22.52 8.26
CA GLU A 3 -6.59 -23.33 7.19
C GLU A 3 -7.15 -22.96 5.80
N ALA A 4 -8.47 -22.78 5.69
CA ALA A 4 -9.13 -22.34 4.47
C ALA A 4 -8.64 -20.95 3.97
N GLY A 5 -8.31 -20.04 4.90
CA GLY A 5 -7.78 -18.73 4.56
C GLY A 5 -6.36 -18.80 4.01
N ARG A 6 -5.51 -19.64 4.63
CA ARG A 6 -4.14 -19.85 4.15
C ARG A 6 -4.13 -20.44 2.74
N LYS A 7 -5.01 -21.40 2.45
CA LYS A 7 -5.14 -22.01 1.12
C LYS A 7 -5.45 -20.97 0.04
N LYS A 8 -6.45 -20.11 0.27
CA LYS A 8 -6.81 -19.03 -0.67
C LYS A 8 -5.66 -18.07 -0.95
N VAL A 9 -4.90 -17.71 0.08
CA VAL A 9 -3.75 -16.81 -0.08
C VAL A 9 -2.61 -17.48 -0.86
N GLN A 10 -2.38 -18.78 -0.67
CA GLN A 10 -1.41 -19.53 -1.46
C GLN A 10 -1.83 -19.65 -2.93
N GLU A 11 -3.11 -19.93 -3.20
CA GLU A 11 -3.66 -19.97 -4.55
C GLU A 11 -3.49 -18.62 -5.26
N LEU A 12 -3.85 -17.51 -4.59
CA LEU A 12 -3.65 -16.17 -5.11
C LEU A 12 -2.17 -15.87 -5.38
N ALA A 13 -1.27 -16.26 -4.47
CA ALA A 13 0.16 -16.07 -4.66
C ALA A 13 0.69 -16.85 -5.87
N ALA A 14 0.21 -18.07 -6.09
CA ALA A 14 0.58 -18.88 -7.24
C ALA A 14 0.13 -18.22 -8.56
N ASP A 15 -1.09 -17.67 -8.59
CA ASP A 15 -1.60 -16.94 -9.74
C ASP A 15 -0.80 -15.66 -10.03
N ILE A 16 -0.45 -14.89 -8.99
CA ILE A 16 0.39 -13.71 -9.12
C ILE A 16 1.75 -14.08 -9.73
N LYS A 17 2.40 -15.14 -9.25
CA LYS A 17 3.68 -15.62 -9.82
C LYS A 17 3.55 -16.08 -11.27
N ARG A 18 2.46 -16.76 -11.59
CA ARG A 18 2.18 -17.23 -12.95
C ARG A 18 2.07 -16.06 -13.93
N VAL A 19 1.32 -15.01 -13.55
CA VAL A 19 1.18 -13.78 -14.35
C VAL A 19 2.48 -12.96 -14.39
N GLY A 20 3.25 -12.97 -13.30
CA GLY A 20 4.53 -12.28 -13.17
C GLY A 20 5.72 -12.98 -13.85
N ARG A 21 5.53 -14.17 -14.43
CA ARG A 21 6.62 -14.95 -15.04
C ARG A 21 7.30 -14.17 -16.17
N GLY A 22 8.63 -14.10 -16.12
CA GLY A 22 9.44 -13.34 -17.08
C GLY A 22 9.51 -11.84 -16.80
N ARG A 23 8.83 -11.33 -15.77
CA ARG A 23 8.93 -9.93 -15.33
C ARG A 23 9.91 -9.79 -14.16
N LYS A 24 10.42 -8.57 -13.97
CA LYS A 24 11.28 -8.21 -12.82
C LYS A 24 10.53 -8.31 -11.49
N TYR A 25 9.24 -7.96 -11.48
CA TYR A 25 8.37 -7.99 -10.30
C TYR A 25 7.09 -8.79 -10.59
N ASP A 26 6.58 -9.44 -9.55
CA ASP A 26 5.33 -10.21 -9.62
C ASP A 26 4.11 -9.35 -9.25
N CYS A 27 4.29 -8.36 -8.36
CA CYS A 27 3.22 -7.48 -7.88
C CYS A 27 3.74 -6.11 -7.46
N VAL A 28 2.81 -5.17 -7.23
CA VAL A 28 3.08 -3.86 -6.63
C VAL A 28 2.48 -3.84 -5.23
N LEU A 29 3.25 -3.38 -4.24
CA LEU A 29 2.79 -3.27 -2.86
C LEU A 29 2.95 -1.84 -2.35
N GLY A 30 1.84 -1.23 -1.95
CA GLY A 30 1.86 0.07 -1.27
C GLY A 30 2.43 -0.06 0.14
N VAL A 31 3.46 0.73 0.47
CA VAL A 31 4.07 0.79 1.79
C VAL A 31 3.85 2.17 2.39
N SER A 32 3.09 2.24 3.48
CA SER A 32 2.80 3.50 4.19
C SER A 32 3.77 3.76 5.35
N GLY A 33 4.53 2.74 5.76
CA GLY A 33 5.36 2.75 6.97
C GLY A 33 4.63 2.27 8.21
N GLY A 34 3.33 1.94 8.08
CA GLY A 34 2.55 1.29 9.13
C GLY A 34 2.94 -0.18 9.33
N ARG A 35 2.61 -0.70 10.51
CA ARG A 35 2.82 -2.11 10.91
C ARG A 35 2.22 -3.09 9.91
N ASP A 36 0.98 -2.85 9.47
CA ASP A 36 0.27 -3.78 8.59
C ASP A 36 0.95 -3.89 7.22
N SER A 37 1.26 -2.75 6.58
CA SER A 37 1.97 -2.74 5.29
C SER A 37 3.36 -3.38 5.36
N SER A 38 4.06 -3.20 6.49
CA SER A 38 5.38 -3.79 6.72
C SER A 38 5.28 -5.30 6.93
N PHE A 39 4.27 -5.76 7.66
CA PHE A 39 3.98 -7.18 7.83
C PHE A 39 3.58 -7.83 6.51
N THR A 40 2.73 -7.18 5.70
CA THR A 40 2.37 -7.67 4.37
C THR A 40 3.60 -7.79 3.47
N LEU A 41 4.48 -6.79 3.46
CA LEU A 41 5.74 -6.85 2.70
C LEU A 41 6.59 -8.06 3.13
N TRP A 42 6.81 -8.22 4.43
CA TRP A 42 7.55 -9.36 4.98
C TRP A 42 6.90 -10.70 4.61
N TYR A 43 5.57 -10.81 4.72
CA TYR A 43 4.84 -12.04 4.43
C TYR A 43 4.90 -12.40 2.94
N CYS A 44 4.72 -11.43 2.04
CA CYS A 44 4.82 -11.62 0.60
C CYS A 44 6.21 -12.13 0.19
N VAL A 45 7.27 -11.58 0.76
CA VAL A 45 8.65 -11.98 0.42
C VAL A 45 9.01 -13.31 1.06
N THR A 46 8.79 -13.47 2.37
CA THR A 46 9.33 -14.61 3.12
C THR A 46 8.45 -15.85 3.09
N GLN A 47 7.12 -15.68 3.15
CA GLN A 47 6.18 -16.80 3.22
C GLN A 47 5.64 -17.16 1.84
N LEU A 48 5.37 -16.16 1.01
CA LEU A 48 4.81 -16.37 -0.33
C LEU A 48 5.89 -16.42 -1.42
N GLY A 49 7.12 -15.97 -1.16
CA GLY A 49 8.21 -15.96 -2.14
C GLY A 49 7.91 -15.12 -3.38
N LEU A 50 7.16 -14.03 -3.21
CA LEU A 50 6.85 -13.06 -4.27
C LEU A 50 7.97 -12.02 -4.38
N ARG A 51 8.10 -11.43 -5.57
CA ARG A 51 9.03 -10.32 -5.85
C ARG A 51 8.23 -9.02 -6.01
N PRO A 52 7.82 -8.34 -4.92
CA PRO A 52 7.06 -7.10 -5.00
C PRO A 52 7.94 -5.92 -5.41
N LEU A 53 7.35 -4.96 -6.12
CA LEU A 53 7.83 -3.58 -6.17
C LEU A 53 7.15 -2.80 -5.04
N ALA A 54 7.92 -2.37 -4.05
CA ALA A 54 7.38 -1.54 -2.97
C ALA A 54 7.20 -0.10 -3.47
N VAL A 55 6.02 0.48 -3.26
CA VAL A 55 5.70 1.86 -3.68
C VAL A 55 5.24 2.64 -2.47
N HIS A 56 5.91 3.77 -2.22
CA HIS A 56 5.54 4.72 -1.18
C HIS A 56 5.12 6.04 -1.82
N PHE A 57 3.99 6.60 -1.38
CA PHE A 57 3.56 7.93 -1.78
C PHE A 57 3.91 8.93 -0.68
N ASN A 58 4.74 9.91 -1.01
CA ASN A 58 5.17 10.96 -0.11
C ASN A 58 4.48 12.27 -0.48
N ASP A 59 3.62 12.77 0.38
CA ASP A 59 2.92 14.05 0.23
C ASP A 59 3.63 15.22 0.93
N GLY A 60 4.83 14.96 1.47
CA GLY A 60 5.67 15.91 2.20
C GLY A 60 5.29 16.13 3.66
N PHE A 61 4.22 15.49 4.16
CA PHE A 61 3.80 15.60 5.57
C PHE A 61 4.30 14.43 6.45
N GLY A 62 4.97 13.46 5.83
CA GLY A 62 5.52 12.30 6.53
C GLY A 62 6.74 12.62 7.39
N ASN A 63 6.91 11.87 8.49
CA ASN A 63 8.12 11.94 9.31
C ASN A 63 9.31 11.32 8.55
N PRO A 64 10.47 12.01 8.43
CA PRO A 64 11.65 11.47 7.77
C PRO A 64 12.13 10.14 8.36
N VAL A 65 11.96 9.94 9.68
CA VAL A 65 12.31 8.68 10.37
C VAL A 65 11.44 7.52 9.87
N ALA A 66 10.16 7.77 9.58
CA ALA A 66 9.30 6.74 9.00
C ALA A 66 9.78 6.35 7.59
N GLY A 67 10.18 7.34 6.79
CA GLY A 67 10.82 7.12 5.49
C GLY A 67 12.07 6.24 5.58
N GLU A 68 12.95 6.55 6.52
CA GLU A 68 14.17 5.79 6.75
C GLU A 68 13.88 4.35 7.21
N ASN A 69 12.90 4.16 8.09
CA ASN A 69 12.48 2.84 8.56
C ASN A 69 11.93 1.97 7.42
N MET A 70 11.12 2.54 6.53
CA MET A 70 10.64 1.84 5.32
C MET A 70 11.80 1.40 4.43
N LEU A 71 12.77 2.28 4.18
CA LEU A 71 13.96 1.96 3.40
C LEU A 71 14.78 0.84 4.05
N LYS A 72 14.97 0.89 5.37
CA LYS A 72 15.68 -0.17 6.12
C LYS A 72 14.95 -1.51 6.03
N ALA A 73 13.62 -1.52 6.14
CA ALA A 73 12.82 -2.73 6.01
C ALA A 73 12.92 -3.33 4.59
N CYS A 74 12.76 -2.52 3.55
CA CYS A 74 12.87 -2.97 2.16
C CYS A 74 14.27 -3.50 1.85
N ARG A 75 15.33 -2.82 2.31
CA ARG A 75 16.72 -3.29 2.14
C ARG A 75 16.97 -4.65 2.80
N LYS A 76 16.47 -4.85 4.03
CA LYS A 76 16.60 -6.14 4.74
C LYS A 76 15.90 -7.28 4.01
N LEU A 77 14.83 -6.99 3.28
CA LEU A 77 14.06 -7.97 2.52
C LEU A 77 14.52 -8.11 1.06
N GLY A 78 15.52 -7.34 0.63
CA GLY A 78 16.00 -7.35 -0.76
C GLY A 78 14.98 -6.80 -1.77
N VAL A 79 14.06 -5.93 -1.32
CA VAL A 79 12.98 -5.37 -2.15
C VAL A 79 13.35 -3.96 -2.62
N GLU A 80 13.14 -3.69 -3.91
CA GLU A 80 13.23 -2.33 -4.46
C GLU A 80 12.02 -1.50 -4.00
N MET A 81 12.31 -0.31 -3.48
CA MET A 81 11.30 0.66 -3.06
C MET A 81 11.36 1.89 -3.97
N ARG A 82 10.21 2.32 -4.48
CA ARG A 82 10.05 3.57 -5.21
C ARG A 82 9.18 4.54 -4.43
N THR A 83 9.67 5.76 -4.29
CA THR A 83 8.92 6.85 -3.68
C THR A 83 8.40 7.77 -4.77
N ILE A 84 7.08 7.95 -4.82
CA ILE A 84 6.42 8.95 -5.64
C ILE A 84 6.16 10.15 -4.73
N THR A 85 6.80 11.27 -5.02
CA THR A 85 6.65 12.50 -4.23
C THR A 85 5.76 13.47 -4.97
N SER A 86 4.71 13.93 -4.30
CA SER A 86 3.81 14.96 -4.82
C SER A 86 4.43 16.35 -4.68
N ASP A 87 3.98 17.32 -5.48
CA ASP A 87 4.33 18.71 -5.25
C ASP A 87 3.81 19.14 -3.86
N TRP A 88 4.70 19.71 -3.05
CA TRP A 88 4.39 20.12 -1.69
C TRP A 88 3.32 21.22 -1.64
N ARG A 89 3.39 22.19 -2.56
CA ARG A 89 2.44 23.32 -2.62
C ARG A 89 1.05 22.80 -2.95
N GLU A 90 0.92 21.94 -3.96
CA GLU A 90 -0.36 21.32 -4.30
C GLU A 90 -0.90 20.48 -3.14
N SER A 91 -0.05 19.67 -2.51
CA SER A 91 -0.43 18.79 -1.40
C SER A 91 -0.89 19.58 -0.18
N LYS A 92 -0.27 20.73 0.07
CA LYS A 92 -0.63 21.66 1.14
C LYS A 92 -1.95 22.37 0.83
N ASP A 93 -2.09 22.93 -0.37
CA ASP A 93 -3.28 23.68 -0.76
C ASP A 93 -4.52 22.80 -0.75
N LEU A 94 -4.40 21.56 -1.23
CA LEU A 94 -5.47 20.57 -1.16
C LEU A 94 -5.90 20.30 0.28
N LYS A 95 -4.94 20.05 1.19
CA LYS A 95 -5.25 19.80 2.61
C LYS A 95 -5.89 21.02 3.28
N ILE A 96 -5.43 22.24 2.97
CA ILE A 96 -6.02 23.48 3.49
C ILE A 96 -7.45 23.64 2.95
N ALA A 97 -7.71 23.35 1.68
CA ALA A 97 -9.04 23.43 1.10
C ALA A 97 -10.03 22.49 1.81
N PHE A 98 -9.64 21.22 2.02
CA PHE A 98 -10.46 20.27 2.78
C PHE A 98 -10.70 20.70 4.23
N LEU A 99 -9.67 21.26 4.89
CA LEU A 99 -9.79 21.79 6.25
C LEU A 99 -10.76 22.96 6.32
N LYS A 100 -10.65 23.94 5.40
CA LYS A 100 -11.56 25.09 5.32
C LYS A 100 -12.99 24.69 5.01
N ALA A 101 -13.18 23.65 4.21
CA ALA A 101 -14.49 23.11 3.89
C ALA A 101 -15.09 22.27 5.03
N SER A 102 -14.35 22.03 6.13
CA SER A 102 -14.74 21.11 7.23
C SER A 102 -15.10 19.70 6.73
N THR A 103 -14.57 19.32 5.57
CA THR A 103 -14.81 18.04 4.94
C THR A 103 -13.67 17.09 5.24
N PRO A 104 -13.92 15.86 5.72
CA PRO A 104 -12.84 14.91 5.95
C PRO A 104 -12.24 14.50 4.60
N ILE A 105 -10.93 14.64 4.48
CA ILE A 105 -10.15 14.25 3.29
C ILE A 105 -10.32 12.76 2.91
N TRP A 106 -10.79 11.92 3.85
CA TRP A 106 -11.01 10.47 3.66
C TRP A 106 -12.46 10.00 3.89
N ARG A 107 -13.50 10.84 3.80
CA ARG A 107 -14.91 10.38 3.96
C ARG A 107 -15.53 9.81 2.69
N LYS A 108 -14.79 8.98 1.97
CA LYS A 108 -15.37 7.90 1.17
C LYS A 108 -14.56 6.66 1.45
N ALA A 109 -15.03 5.85 2.41
CA ALA A 109 -14.77 4.42 2.31
C ALA A 109 -15.19 4.02 0.88
N PRO A 110 -14.39 3.21 0.14
CA PRO A 110 -14.82 2.73 -1.15
C PRO A 110 -16.18 2.09 -0.94
N THR A 111 -17.21 2.59 -1.65
CA THR A 111 -18.59 2.09 -1.59
C THR A 111 -18.69 0.71 -2.25
N TRP A 112 -17.72 -0.16 -2.03
CA TRP A 112 -17.69 -1.52 -2.52
C TRP A 112 -18.59 -2.37 -1.62
N GLY A 113 -19.89 -2.30 -1.86
CA GLY A 113 -20.87 -3.24 -1.32
C GLY A 113 -22.02 -2.67 -0.48
N LEU A 114 -22.19 -1.35 -0.37
CA LEU A 114 -23.41 -0.77 0.20
C LEU A 114 -24.35 -0.31 -0.94
N PRO A 115 -25.63 -0.71 -0.94
CA PRO A 115 -26.59 -0.18 -1.91
C PRO A 115 -26.70 1.34 -1.72
N PRO A 116 -26.98 2.11 -2.80
CA PRO A 116 -27.16 3.54 -2.70
C PRO A 116 -28.28 3.84 -1.68
N PRO A 117 -28.14 4.91 -0.87
CA PRO A 117 -29.21 5.29 0.03
C PRO A 117 -30.46 5.59 -0.80
N SER A 118 -31.56 4.91 -0.48
CA SER A 118 -32.87 5.20 -1.05
C SER A 118 -33.19 6.66 -0.76
N THR A 119 -33.27 7.46 -1.81
CA THR A 119 -33.79 8.82 -1.75
C THR A 119 -35.22 8.79 -1.20
N ALA A 120 -35.41 9.42 -0.05
CA ALA A 120 -36.68 9.98 0.39
C ALA A 120 -36.60 11.50 0.23
#